data_AF-A0A4Q7ZJ62-F1
#
_entry.id   AF-A0A4Q7ZJ62-F1
#
_cell.length_a   1.000
_cell.length_b   1.000
_cell.length_c   1.000
_cell.angle_alpha   90.00
_cell.angle_beta   90.00
_cell.angle_gamma   90.00
#
_symmetry.space_group_name_H-M   'P 1'
#
loop_
_entity.id
_entity.type
_entity.pdbx_description
1 polymer ?
#
loop_
_entity_poly.entity_id
_entity_poly.type
_entity_poly.pdbx_seq_one_letter_code
_entity_poly.pdbx_strand_id
1 'polypeptide(L)'
;MAAPQTPYEAVLHAARDVAKLDCALDAEMLGTALLGSVYAVAEQDRAAAVREFVGRFLTATARRRTASATTIREVFAALVPDAAGAADVRPGAQAPAWSAQLGRVHPTGCYAYGDVYGDQTSYLVTFAYDDSQDGGPDHAVVALIDHNIGITKDVFVGGPAQRILGQVREMCATDELTWFREEDPGRVRVEVSRHLQITDGLSDLPSDGSLATDRALAAARLALLPAATTPPLPEPHELSHPDRERLIRDFLAGPEARRGGLGAIQTDDELSSLHFCLSLILDHAMSLPDADPLRWSPAVAGLFLLDWVHRRAVLDMDDAAMLPRVTRAWSAYATRRRGLPEAAVEQAGSVVEEMIDEFARLYATGERRSPATAAVAQLISEGVDPNDTAAIDAWIDANRHRLNDDPS
;
A
#
# COMPACT_ATOMS: atom_id res chain seq x y z
N MET A 1 32.39 -9.53 30.23
CA MET A 1 31.19 -9.66 29.38
C MET A 1 30.17 -8.66 29.88
N ALA A 2 29.79 -7.67 29.07
CA ALA A 2 28.68 -6.78 29.43
C ALA A 2 27.42 -7.64 29.62
N ALA A 3 26.64 -7.36 30.67
CA ALA A 3 25.35 -8.02 30.88
C ALA A 3 24.45 -7.81 29.65
N PRO A 4 23.53 -8.74 29.33
CA PRO A 4 22.57 -8.52 28.26
C PRO A 4 21.79 -7.25 28.56
N GLN A 5 21.98 -6.21 27.72
CA GLN A 5 21.24 -4.97 27.84
C GLN A 5 19.77 -5.27 27.58
N THR A 6 18.90 -4.91 28.53
CA THR A 6 17.46 -4.95 28.26
C THR A 6 17.14 -3.98 27.10
N PRO A 7 16.05 -4.19 26.34
CA PRO A 7 15.63 -3.23 25.31
C PRO A 7 15.53 -1.78 25.84
N TYR A 8 15.13 -1.62 27.11
CA TYR A 8 15.05 -0.30 27.76
C TYR A 8 16.42 0.31 28.02
N GLU A 9 17.43 -0.48 28.38
CA GLU A 9 18.81 0.00 28.54
C GLU A 9 19.43 0.38 27.21
N ALA A 10 19.11 -0.34 26.13
CA ALA A 10 19.51 0.02 24.77
C ALA A 10 18.91 1.38 24.36
N VAL A 11 17.62 1.60 24.61
CA VAL A 11 16.95 2.90 24.38
C VAL A 11 17.61 4.01 25.20
N LEU A 12 17.83 3.81 26.50
CA LEU A 12 18.47 4.82 27.36
C LEU A 12 19.90 5.13 26.92
N HIS A 13 20.63 4.12 26.42
CA HIS A 13 21.99 4.29 25.90
C HIS A 13 22.01 5.06 24.57
N ALA A 14 21.06 4.77 23.68
CA ALA A 14 20.92 5.47 22.40
C ALA A 14 20.45 6.92 22.60
N ALA A 15 19.53 7.16 23.55
CA ALA A 15 19.02 8.49 23.89
C ALA A 15 19.91 9.26 24.88
N ARG A 16 21.16 8.84 25.14
CA ARG A 16 22.03 9.46 26.17
C ARG A 16 22.25 10.96 25.98
N ASP A 17 22.22 11.43 24.73
CA ASP A 17 22.44 12.83 24.37
C ASP A 17 21.15 13.57 24.01
N VAL A 18 19.97 12.96 24.22
CA VAL A 18 18.66 13.57 23.88
C VAL A 18 18.48 14.96 24.49
N ALA A 19 18.92 15.15 25.74
CA ALA A 19 18.80 16.44 26.44
C ALA A 19 19.72 17.54 25.88
N LYS A 20 20.62 17.21 24.94
CA LYS A 20 21.54 18.15 24.28
C LYS A 20 21.08 18.51 22.86
N LEU A 21 19.95 17.99 22.40
CA LEU A 21 19.37 18.36 21.11
C LEU A 21 18.93 19.82 21.14
N ASP A 22 18.90 20.42 19.96
CA ASP A 22 18.66 21.86 19.81
C ASP A 22 17.16 22.20 19.84
N CYS A 23 16.30 21.32 19.33
CA CYS A 23 14.87 21.58 19.23
C CYS A 23 13.99 20.33 19.50
N ALA A 24 12.68 20.57 19.64
CA ALA A 24 11.70 19.53 19.90
C ALA A 24 11.54 18.56 18.72
N LEU A 25 11.59 19.07 17.49
CA LEU A 25 11.52 18.23 16.28
C LEU A 25 12.65 17.20 16.24
N ASP A 26 13.89 17.60 16.51
CA ASP A 26 15.03 16.66 16.55
C ASP A 26 14.83 15.57 17.61
N ALA A 27 14.27 15.95 18.77
CA ALA A 27 13.98 15.01 19.84
C ALA A 27 12.85 14.04 19.46
N GLU A 28 11.80 14.51 18.80
CA GLU A 28 10.72 13.69 18.26
C GLU A 28 11.22 12.77 17.14
N MET A 29 12.11 13.24 16.25
CA MET A 29 12.76 12.43 15.21
C MET A 29 13.65 11.33 15.80
N LEU A 30 14.45 11.64 16.83
CA LEU A 30 15.20 10.62 17.58
C LEU A 30 14.25 9.61 18.24
N GLY A 31 13.17 10.10 18.85
CA GLY A 31 12.19 9.27 19.53
C GLY A 31 11.50 8.29 18.57
N THR A 32 11.02 8.77 17.42
CA THR A 32 10.36 7.92 16.43
C THR A 32 11.32 6.89 15.84
N ALA A 33 12.58 7.26 15.56
CA ALA A 33 13.57 6.31 15.06
C ALA A 33 13.84 5.15 16.05
N LEU A 34 13.85 5.43 17.35
CA LEU A 34 13.99 4.40 18.39
C LEU A 34 12.77 3.48 18.44
N LEU A 35 11.56 4.05 18.34
CA LEU A 35 10.31 3.29 18.29
C LEU A 35 10.15 2.49 16.98
N GLY A 36 10.77 2.95 15.89
CA GLY A 36 10.73 2.28 14.61
C GLY A 36 11.37 0.89 14.63
N SER A 37 12.39 0.68 15.47
CA SER A 37 12.94 -0.67 15.70
C SER A 37 11.91 -1.63 16.32
N VAL A 38 11.07 -1.12 17.23
CA VAL A 38 10.00 -1.91 17.86
C VAL A 38 8.91 -2.21 16.84
N TYR A 39 8.53 -1.20 16.05
CA TYR A 39 7.56 -1.34 14.98
C TYR A 39 7.99 -2.37 13.92
N ALA A 40 9.25 -2.32 13.49
CA ALA A 40 9.78 -3.19 12.45
C ALA A 40 9.85 -4.67 12.86
N VAL A 41 10.14 -4.96 14.13
CA VAL A 41 10.30 -6.33 14.64
C VAL A 41 8.98 -6.95 15.09
N ALA A 42 7.94 -6.15 15.34
CA ALA A 42 6.64 -6.68 15.70
C ALA A 42 5.99 -7.42 14.51
N GLU A 43 5.47 -8.63 14.76
CA GLU A 43 4.89 -9.51 13.72
C GLU A 43 3.47 -9.09 13.33
N GLN A 44 2.66 -8.64 14.29
CA GLN A 44 1.27 -8.20 14.08
C GLN A 44 0.92 -7.07 15.06
N ASP A 45 -0.15 -6.32 14.74
CA ASP A 45 -0.67 -5.19 15.54
C ASP A 45 0.46 -4.25 16.03
N ARG A 46 1.29 -3.80 15.08
CA ARG A 46 2.54 -3.08 15.36
C ARG A 46 2.32 -1.80 16.15
N ALA A 47 1.20 -1.11 15.89
CA ALA A 47 0.82 0.06 16.67
C ALA A 47 0.56 -0.30 18.14
N ALA A 48 -0.13 -1.41 18.43
CA ALA A 48 -0.29 -1.88 19.81
C ALA A 48 1.04 -2.30 20.44
N ALA A 49 1.91 -2.99 19.70
CA ALA A 49 3.24 -3.39 20.19
C ALA A 49 4.08 -2.18 20.61
N VAL A 50 4.08 -1.11 19.81
CA VAL A 50 4.75 0.16 20.15
C VAL A 50 4.14 0.79 21.40
N ARG A 51 2.81 0.85 21.53
CA ARG A 51 2.13 1.39 22.72
C ARG A 51 2.45 0.61 23.99
N GLU A 52 2.43 -0.71 23.91
CA GLU A 52 2.76 -1.58 25.02
C GLU A 52 4.22 -1.41 25.44
N PHE A 53 5.14 -1.35 24.47
CA PHE A 53 6.54 -1.08 24.71
C PHE A 53 6.74 0.26 25.43
N VAL A 54 6.12 1.34 24.94
CA VAL A 54 6.21 2.65 25.58
C VAL A 54 5.68 2.59 27.02
N GLY A 55 4.50 2.02 27.25
CA GLY A 55 3.93 1.94 28.60
C GLY A 55 4.82 1.16 29.59
N ARG A 56 5.41 0.05 29.14
CA ARG A 56 6.37 -0.71 29.94
C ARG A 56 7.69 0.05 30.15
N PHE A 57 8.19 0.74 29.12
CA PHE A 57 9.39 1.56 29.22
C PHE A 57 9.22 2.69 30.24
N LEU A 58 8.10 3.42 30.18
CA LEU A 58 7.77 4.51 31.12
C LEU A 58 7.75 3.99 32.57
N THR A 59 7.14 2.82 32.79
CA THR A 59 7.07 2.19 34.11
C THR A 59 8.44 1.71 34.61
N ALA A 60 9.18 0.98 33.77
CA ALA A 60 10.47 0.39 34.12
C ALA A 60 11.55 1.45 34.40
N THR A 61 11.46 2.61 33.75
CA THR A 61 12.45 3.68 33.86
C THR A 61 12.04 4.81 34.79
N ALA A 62 10.86 4.74 35.44
CA ALA A 62 10.31 5.81 36.29
C ALA A 62 11.25 6.25 37.45
N ARG A 63 12.09 5.32 37.96
CA ARG A 63 13.06 5.61 39.03
C ARG A 63 14.39 6.18 38.52
N ARG A 64 14.66 6.15 37.22
CA ARG A 64 15.87 6.72 36.61
C ARG A 64 15.69 8.24 36.50
N ARG A 65 16.53 9.00 37.21
CA ARG A 65 16.44 10.46 37.33
C ARG A 65 17.50 11.22 36.52
N THR A 66 18.23 10.55 35.65
CA THR A 66 19.16 11.23 34.73
C THR A 66 18.38 12.10 33.76
N ALA A 67 18.95 13.24 33.35
CA ALA A 67 18.31 14.16 32.39
C ALA A 67 17.85 13.43 31.13
N SER A 68 18.71 12.61 30.53
CA SER A 68 18.37 11.83 29.33
C SER A 68 17.20 10.87 29.54
N ALA A 69 17.09 10.23 30.72
CA ALA A 69 16.00 9.30 31.02
C ALA A 69 14.68 10.01 31.33
N THR A 70 14.71 11.22 31.91
CA THR A 70 13.48 12.04 32.04
C THR A 70 13.04 12.55 30.68
N THR A 71 13.97 13.08 29.89
CA THR A 71 13.69 13.70 28.59
C THR A 71 13.18 12.70 27.56
N ILE A 72 13.78 11.50 27.42
CA ILE A 72 13.27 10.50 26.47
C ILE A 72 11.88 9.99 26.84
N ARG A 73 11.52 9.96 28.12
CA ARG A 73 10.16 9.63 28.55
C ARG A 73 9.15 10.70 28.14
N GLU A 74 9.53 11.97 28.24
CA GLU A 74 8.70 13.08 27.74
C GLU A 74 8.48 12.96 26.22
N VAL A 75 9.54 12.68 25.46
CA VAL A 75 9.45 12.44 24.01
C VAL A 75 8.52 11.27 23.68
N PHE A 76 8.71 10.11 24.32
CA PHE A 76 7.86 8.94 24.05
C PHE A 76 6.40 9.17 24.45
N ALA A 77 6.14 9.87 25.55
CA ALA A 77 4.79 10.22 25.97
C ALA A 77 4.11 11.20 24.99
N ALA A 78 4.88 12.09 24.35
CA ALA A 78 4.36 12.99 23.33
C ALA A 78 4.08 12.27 22.00
N LEU A 79 4.95 11.35 21.58
CA LEU A 79 4.78 10.56 20.35
C LEU A 79 3.65 9.52 20.46
N VAL A 80 3.46 8.96 21.65
CA VAL A 80 2.50 7.87 21.90
C VAL A 80 1.64 8.21 23.12
N PRO A 81 0.74 9.21 23.01
CA PRO A 81 -0.01 9.76 24.13
C PRO A 81 -1.05 8.78 24.72
N ASP A 82 -1.42 7.74 23.97
CA ASP A 82 -2.34 6.68 24.39
C ASP A 82 -1.65 5.51 25.12
N ALA A 83 -0.31 5.52 25.23
CA ALA A 83 0.40 4.53 26.02
C ALA A 83 0.14 4.67 27.53
N ALA A 84 0.09 3.54 28.24
CA ALA A 84 -0.14 3.52 29.69
C ALA A 84 0.94 4.34 30.44
N GLY A 85 0.50 5.32 31.24
CA GLY A 85 1.38 6.20 32.01
C GLY A 85 1.95 7.39 31.24
N ALA A 86 1.65 7.56 29.94
CA ALA A 86 2.09 8.73 29.16
C ALA A 86 1.56 10.05 29.76
N ALA A 87 0.27 10.09 30.11
CA ALA A 87 -0.37 11.23 30.75
C ALA A 87 0.20 11.60 32.15
N ASP A 88 0.93 10.67 32.80
CA ASP A 88 1.55 10.87 34.11
C ASP A 88 3.00 11.35 34.02
N VAL A 89 3.58 11.37 32.82
CA VAL A 89 4.92 11.91 32.61
C VAL A 89 4.91 13.41 32.91
N ARG A 90 5.92 13.86 33.65
CA ARG A 90 6.10 15.26 34.06
C ARG A 90 7.48 15.72 33.63
N PRO A 91 7.63 17.01 33.26
CA PRO A 91 8.92 17.58 32.94
C PRO A 91 9.96 17.33 34.05
N GLY A 92 11.16 16.94 33.65
CA GLY A 92 12.30 16.83 34.56
C GLY A 92 12.74 18.20 35.10
N ALA A 93 13.39 18.24 36.27
CA ALA A 93 13.95 19.48 36.83
C ALA A 93 15.07 20.10 35.96
N GLN A 94 15.66 19.30 35.06
CA GLN A 94 16.68 19.72 34.08
C GLN A 94 16.14 19.57 32.65
N ALA A 95 14.83 19.69 32.46
CA ALA A 95 14.23 19.62 31.14
C ALA A 95 14.78 20.73 30.23
N PRO A 96 15.21 20.40 29.00
CA PRO A 96 15.56 21.41 28.00
C PRO A 96 14.38 22.32 27.69
N ALA A 97 14.64 23.57 27.27
CA ALA A 97 13.59 24.54 26.97
C ALA A 97 12.62 24.03 25.89
N TRP A 98 13.16 23.37 24.86
CA TRP A 98 12.38 22.74 23.80
C TRP A 98 11.41 21.66 24.28
N SER A 99 11.56 21.07 25.47
CA SER A 99 10.64 20.00 25.91
C SER A 99 9.21 20.51 26.10
N ALA A 100 9.04 21.81 26.34
CA ALA A 100 7.74 22.46 26.38
C ALA A 100 7.05 22.55 25.00
N GLN A 101 7.78 22.35 23.91
CA GLN A 101 7.29 22.42 22.53
C GLN A 101 6.93 21.05 21.94
N LEU A 102 7.22 19.94 22.65
CA LEU A 102 6.88 18.59 22.19
C LEU A 102 5.39 18.47 21.83
N GLY A 103 5.10 18.01 20.61
CA GLY A 103 3.74 17.91 20.08
C GLY A 103 2.98 19.22 19.86
N ARG A 104 3.55 20.40 20.20
CA ARG A 104 2.91 21.72 20.04
C ARG A 104 3.15 22.30 18.65
N VAL A 105 2.69 21.56 17.67
CA VAL A 105 2.84 21.86 16.25
C VAL A 105 1.46 22.01 15.62
N HIS A 106 1.34 22.81 14.58
CA HIS A 106 0.08 22.97 13.84
C HIS A 106 0.28 22.69 12.34
N PRO A 107 -0.72 22.13 11.65
CA PRO A 107 -0.66 21.96 10.20
C PRO A 107 -0.72 23.32 9.50
N THR A 108 0.10 23.51 8.48
CA THR A 108 0.18 24.73 7.66
C THR A 108 -0.36 24.54 6.25
N GLY A 109 -0.52 23.29 5.80
CA GLY A 109 -1.04 22.96 4.48
C GLY A 109 -1.27 21.45 4.33
N CYS A 110 -2.29 21.09 3.55
CA CYS A 110 -2.65 19.71 3.24
C CYS A 110 -2.83 19.54 1.74
N TYR A 111 -2.19 18.52 1.18
CA TYR A 111 -2.12 18.29 -0.25
C TYR A 111 -2.24 16.79 -0.55
N ALA A 112 -2.69 16.49 -1.76
CA ALA A 112 -2.68 15.15 -2.32
C ALA A 112 -2.11 15.19 -3.73
N TYR A 113 -1.34 14.15 -4.08
CA TYR A 113 -0.85 13.94 -5.43
C TYR A 113 -0.77 12.44 -5.72
N GLY A 114 -0.73 12.07 -7.00
CA GLY A 114 -0.74 10.67 -7.40
C GLY A 114 -0.63 10.52 -8.90
N ASP A 115 -0.67 9.28 -9.37
CA ASP A 115 -0.72 8.98 -10.79
C ASP A 115 -2.16 9.09 -11.34
N VAL A 116 -2.26 9.32 -12.64
CA VAL A 116 -3.56 9.44 -13.34
C VAL A 116 -4.33 8.12 -13.42
N TYR A 117 -3.64 6.97 -13.29
CA TYR A 117 -4.30 5.67 -13.26
C TYR A 117 -4.97 5.39 -11.91
N GLY A 118 -4.61 6.09 -10.85
CA GLY A 118 -5.12 5.86 -9.50
C GLY A 118 -4.52 4.61 -8.86
N ASP A 119 -3.30 4.25 -9.19
CA ASP A 119 -2.57 3.20 -8.47
C ASP A 119 -2.13 3.67 -7.09
N GLN A 120 -1.69 4.92 -7.00
CA GLN A 120 -1.07 5.49 -5.82
C GLN A 120 -1.59 6.89 -5.53
N THR A 121 -1.80 7.16 -4.25
CA THR A 121 -2.03 8.52 -3.73
C THR A 121 -1.05 8.80 -2.61
N SER A 122 -0.27 9.86 -2.76
CA SER A 122 0.52 10.44 -1.70
C SER A 122 -0.21 11.61 -1.05
N TYR A 123 -0.33 11.57 0.27
CA TYR A 123 -0.81 12.69 1.06
C TYR A 123 0.36 13.41 1.71
N LEU A 124 0.42 14.73 1.55
CA LEU A 124 1.46 15.59 2.10
C LEU A 124 0.84 16.61 3.03
N VAL A 125 1.35 16.69 4.26
CA VAL A 125 0.95 17.70 5.23
C VAL A 125 2.16 18.44 5.73
N THR A 126 2.15 19.77 5.62
CA THR A 126 3.20 20.63 6.17
C THR A 126 2.83 21.09 7.58
N PHE A 127 3.84 21.27 8.41
CA PHE A 127 3.70 21.58 9.83
C PHE A 127 4.72 22.65 10.25
N ALA A 128 4.34 23.46 11.24
CA ALA A 128 5.22 24.43 11.87
C ALA A 128 4.95 24.50 13.38
N TYR A 129 6.00 24.82 14.15
CA TYR A 129 5.88 25.21 15.55
C TYR A 129 5.66 26.71 15.62
N ASP A 130 4.90 27.16 16.64
CA ASP A 130 4.76 28.59 16.92
C ASP A 130 6.10 29.21 17.35
N ASP A 131 6.92 28.43 18.06
CA ASP A 131 8.29 28.77 18.43
C ASP A 131 9.27 27.98 17.56
N SER A 132 9.80 28.60 16.50
CA SER A 132 10.73 27.93 15.58
C SER A 132 12.11 27.70 16.18
N GLN A 133 12.48 28.41 17.24
CA GLN A 133 13.81 28.27 17.85
C GLN A 133 13.87 27.00 18.70
N ASP A 134 12.90 26.85 19.62
CA ASP A 134 12.84 25.71 20.53
C ASP A 134 12.03 24.54 19.93
N GLY A 135 11.00 24.82 19.11
CA GLY A 135 10.19 23.80 18.46
C GLY A 135 10.92 23.13 17.29
N GLY A 136 11.61 23.92 16.48
CA GLY A 136 12.38 23.47 15.32
C GLY A 136 11.86 24.04 13.99
N PRO A 137 12.53 23.68 12.87
CA PRO A 137 12.13 24.13 11.54
C PRO A 137 10.79 23.53 11.10
N ASP A 138 10.23 24.07 10.02
CA ASP A 138 9.06 23.49 9.36
C ASP A 138 9.39 22.11 8.76
N HIS A 139 8.44 21.19 8.85
CA HIS A 139 8.58 19.84 8.29
C HIS A 139 7.30 19.39 7.59
N ALA A 140 7.43 18.39 6.75
CA ALA A 140 6.34 17.73 6.06
C ALA A 140 6.25 16.27 6.50
N VAL A 141 5.01 15.77 6.60
CA VAL A 141 4.70 14.34 6.65
C VAL A 141 4.18 13.96 5.27
N VAL A 142 4.76 12.92 4.67
CA VAL A 142 4.29 12.34 3.42
C VAL A 142 3.93 10.89 3.65
N ALA A 143 2.74 10.49 3.27
CA ALA A 143 2.26 9.11 3.32
C ALA A 143 1.85 8.64 1.93
N LEU A 144 2.52 7.60 1.42
CA LEU A 144 2.25 6.99 0.13
C LEU A 144 1.31 5.80 0.31
N ILE A 145 0.11 5.90 -0.26
CA ILE A 145 -0.88 4.83 -0.29
C ILE A 145 -0.83 4.14 -1.65
N ASP A 146 -0.80 2.82 -1.65
CA ASP A 146 -0.88 1.98 -2.84
C ASP A 146 -2.23 1.25 -2.86
N HIS A 147 -3.10 1.66 -3.78
CA HIS A 147 -4.48 1.18 -3.91
C HIS A 147 -4.59 -0.19 -4.57
N ASN A 148 -3.50 -0.69 -5.19
CA ASN A 148 -3.47 -2.04 -5.74
C ASN A 148 -3.35 -3.11 -4.64
N ILE A 149 -2.75 -2.74 -3.50
CA ILE A 149 -2.57 -3.62 -2.34
C ILE A 149 -3.24 -3.08 -1.07
N GLY A 150 -3.82 -1.88 -1.11
CA GLY A 150 -4.69 -1.34 -0.06
C GLY A 150 -3.96 -0.94 1.22
N ILE A 151 -2.69 -0.54 1.12
CA ILE A 151 -1.85 -0.24 2.28
C ILE A 151 -1.14 1.10 2.14
N THR A 152 -0.69 1.65 3.26
CA THR A 152 0.35 2.68 3.24
C THR A 152 1.69 2.00 2.97
N LYS A 153 2.26 2.24 1.80
CA LYS A 153 3.50 1.64 1.31
C LYS A 153 4.73 2.27 1.95
N ASP A 154 4.70 3.59 2.15
CA ASP A 154 5.77 4.31 2.84
C ASP A 154 5.23 5.55 3.57
N VAL A 155 5.95 5.96 4.61
CA VAL A 155 5.74 7.22 5.32
C VAL A 155 7.09 7.82 5.64
N PHE A 156 7.25 9.12 5.38
CA PHE A 156 8.43 9.84 5.83
C PHE A 156 8.08 11.20 6.43
N VAL A 157 8.93 11.64 7.36
CA VAL A 157 8.89 12.98 7.94
C VAL A 157 10.21 13.68 7.66
N GLY A 158 10.16 14.86 7.05
CA GLY A 158 11.38 15.59 6.70
C GLY A 158 11.15 17.08 6.51
N GLY A 159 12.23 17.85 6.42
CA GLY A 159 12.18 19.29 6.21
C GLY A 159 13.35 19.81 5.36
N PRO A 160 13.33 21.09 4.94
CA PRO A 160 12.23 22.06 5.16
C PRO A 160 10.97 21.73 4.38
N ALA A 161 9.79 21.96 4.96
CA ALA A 161 8.51 21.58 4.36
C ALA A 161 8.28 22.23 2.98
N GLN A 162 8.62 23.51 2.86
CA GLN A 162 8.47 24.25 1.61
C GLN A 162 9.34 23.70 0.47
N ARG A 163 10.52 23.13 0.80
CA ARG A 163 11.39 22.50 -0.20
C ARG A 163 10.75 21.22 -0.74
N ILE A 164 10.24 20.37 0.16
CA ILE A 164 9.58 19.12 -0.23
C ILE A 164 8.34 19.42 -1.07
N LEU A 165 7.48 20.35 -0.61
CA LEU A 165 6.30 20.77 -1.36
C LEU A 165 6.65 21.35 -2.73
N GLY A 166 7.72 22.15 -2.81
CA GLY A 166 8.22 22.69 -4.08
C GLY A 166 8.65 21.61 -5.07
N GLN A 167 9.40 20.61 -4.60
CA GLN A 167 9.84 19.47 -5.41
C GLN A 167 8.66 18.63 -5.92
N VAL A 168 7.67 18.37 -5.06
CA VAL A 168 6.46 17.64 -5.45
C VAL A 168 5.68 18.41 -6.50
N ARG A 169 5.51 19.72 -6.33
CA ARG A 169 4.81 20.57 -7.32
C ARG A 169 5.54 20.61 -8.66
N GLU A 170 6.87 20.72 -8.65
CA GLU A 170 7.67 20.70 -9.87
C GLU A 170 7.55 19.37 -10.60
N MET A 171 7.74 18.25 -9.88
CA MET A 171 7.56 16.90 -10.40
C MET A 171 6.19 16.75 -11.08
N CYS A 172 5.10 17.11 -10.40
CA CYS A 172 3.76 16.98 -10.94
C CYS A 172 3.44 17.95 -12.08
N ALA A 173 4.10 19.11 -12.14
CA ALA A 173 3.92 20.05 -13.24
C ALA A 173 4.61 19.59 -14.52
N THR A 174 5.65 18.75 -14.41
CA THR A 174 6.44 18.25 -15.55
C THR A 174 6.01 16.89 -16.07
N ASP A 175 5.18 16.16 -15.32
CA ASP A 175 4.70 14.82 -15.65
C ASP A 175 3.18 14.79 -15.82
N GLU A 176 2.72 14.68 -17.06
CA GLU A 176 1.29 14.63 -17.40
C GLU A 176 0.57 13.37 -16.90
N LEU A 177 1.31 12.36 -16.43
CA LEU A 177 0.77 11.15 -15.82
C LEU A 177 0.58 11.29 -14.31
N THR A 178 0.77 12.49 -13.78
CA THR A 178 0.55 12.79 -12.36
C THR A 178 -0.40 13.96 -12.18
N TRP A 179 -1.00 14.04 -10.99
CA TRP A 179 -1.85 15.15 -10.59
C TRP A 179 -1.45 15.64 -9.21
N PHE A 180 -1.73 16.92 -8.93
CA PHE A 180 -1.47 17.57 -7.64
C PHE A 180 -2.65 18.48 -7.28
N ARG A 181 -3.07 18.49 -6.01
CA ARG A 181 -4.10 19.40 -5.51
C ARG A 181 -3.98 19.65 -4.01
N GLU A 182 -4.63 20.71 -3.56
CA GLU A 182 -4.95 20.88 -2.14
C GLU A 182 -5.97 19.82 -1.70
N GLU A 183 -5.93 19.47 -0.41
CA GLU A 183 -6.75 18.42 0.16
C GLU A 183 -7.38 18.84 1.48
N ASP A 184 -8.59 18.32 1.75
CA ASP A 184 -9.25 18.48 3.05
C ASP A 184 -8.42 17.80 4.15
N PRO A 185 -7.96 18.53 5.19
CA PRO A 185 -7.15 17.95 6.26
C PRO A 185 -7.81 16.75 6.94
N GLY A 186 -9.14 16.78 7.07
CA GLY A 186 -9.88 15.67 7.66
C GLY A 186 -9.95 14.44 6.74
N ARG A 187 -10.00 14.62 5.41
CA ARG A 187 -9.82 13.53 4.44
C ARG A 187 -8.43 12.91 4.54
N VAL A 188 -7.38 13.72 4.61
CA VAL A 188 -6.00 13.21 4.81
C VAL A 188 -5.94 12.33 6.05
N ARG A 189 -6.48 12.81 7.17
CA ARG A 189 -6.52 12.04 8.43
C ARG A 189 -7.22 10.70 8.26
N VAL A 190 -8.41 10.67 7.66
CA VAL A 190 -9.22 9.45 7.51
C VAL A 190 -8.51 8.45 6.59
N GLU A 191 -8.10 8.89 5.41
CA GLU A 191 -7.52 8.00 4.40
C GLU A 191 -6.19 7.43 4.85
N VAL A 192 -5.27 8.26 5.35
CA VAL A 192 -3.96 7.79 5.81
C VAL A 192 -4.10 6.91 7.05
N SER A 193 -4.96 7.26 8.00
CA SER A 193 -5.14 6.43 9.21
C SER A 193 -5.74 5.05 8.90
N ARG A 194 -6.70 4.98 7.97
CA ARG A 194 -7.31 3.72 7.52
C ARG A 194 -6.25 2.79 6.94
N HIS A 195 -5.46 3.28 5.99
CA HIS A 195 -4.45 2.47 5.31
C HIS A 195 -3.29 2.10 6.23
N LEU A 196 -2.88 3.00 7.13
CA LEU A 196 -1.88 2.68 8.15
C LEU A 196 -2.36 1.58 9.10
N GLN A 197 -3.65 1.57 9.48
CA GLN A 197 -4.20 0.52 10.32
C GLN A 197 -4.12 -0.86 9.64
N ILE A 198 -4.38 -0.92 8.33
CA ILE A 198 -4.21 -2.15 7.55
C ILE A 198 -2.73 -2.54 7.50
N THR A 199 -1.83 -1.59 7.20
CA THR A 199 -0.38 -1.80 7.18
C THR A 199 0.15 -2.34 8.52
N ASP A 200 -0.33 -1.81 9.65
CA ASP A 200 0.10 -2.23 10.98
C ASP A 200 -0.24 -3.71 11.28
N GLY A 201 -1.23 -4.27 10.58
CA GLY A 201 -1.69 -5.65 10.71
C GLY A 201 -1.07 -6.66 9.75
N LEU A 202 -0.21 -6.24 8.80
CA LEU A 202 0.45 -7.15 7.85
C LEU A 202 1.39 -8.12 8.56
N SER A 203 1.70 -9.29 7.99
CA SER A 203 2.79 -10.12 8.53
C SER A 203 4.14 -9.46 8.26
N ASP A 204 4.31 -8.93 7.05
CA ASP A 204 5.54 -8.36 6.54
C ASP A 204 5.29 -6.93 6.10
N LEU A 205 6.17 -6.02 6.53
CA LEU A 205 6.14 -4.64 6.08
C LEU A 205 6.76 -4.51 4.69
N PRO A 206 6.37 -3.48 3.93
CA PRO A 206 7.16 -3.04 2.79
C PRO A 206 8.64 -2.89 3.20
N SER A 207 9.53 -3.55 2.45
CA SER A 207 10.95 -3.66 2.80
C SER A 207 11.75 -2.36 2.59
N ASP A 208 11.20 -1.45 1.79
CA ASP A 208 11.83 -0.19 1.40
C ASP A 208 11.11 0.99 2.04
N GLY A 209 11.88 2.01 2.41
CA GLY A 209 11.34 3.30 2.86
C GLY A 209 11.61 3.63 4.32
N SER A 210 10.90 4.65 4.80
CA SER A 210 11.01 5.20 6.15
C SER A 210 9.81 4.87 7.03
N LEU A 211 8.84 4.08 6.51
CA LEU A 211 7.61 3.71 7.20
C LEU A 211 7.85 3.37 8.67
N ALA A 212 8.69 2.38 8.96
CA ALA A 212 8.92 1.95 10.33
C ALA A 212 9.53 3.05 11.20
N THR A 213 10.55 3.75 10.69
CA THR A 213 11.29 4.80 11.40
C THR A 213 10.39 6.00 11.75
N ASP A 214 9.51 6.40 10.84
CA ASP A 214 8.75 7.64 10.93
C ASP A 214 7.29 7.45 11.35
N ARG A 215 6.82 6.19 11.43
CA ARG A 215 5.42 5.82 11.73
C ARG A 215 4.86 6.55 12.95
N ALA A 216 5.61 6.60 14.06
CA ALA A 216 5.11 7.14 15.33
C ALA A 216 4.95 8.67 15.24
N LEU A 217 5.94 9.36 14.67
CA LEU A 217 5.86 10.80 14.45
C LEU A 217 4.73 11.15 13.47
N ALA A 218 4.62 10.43 12.35
CA ALA A 218 3.53 10.63 11.40
C ALA A 218 2.15 10.42 12.04
N ALA A 219 1.98 9.40 12.89
CA ALA A 219 0.74 9.18 13.65
C ALA A 219 0.40 10.38 14.53
N ALA A 220 1.39 10.86 15.30
CA ALA A 220 1.23 11.99 16.19
C ALA A 220 0.83 13.27 15.43
N ARG A 221 1.38 13.47 14.23
CA ARG A 221 1.03 14.60 13.35
C ARG A 221 -0.36 14.46 12.73
N LEU A 222 -0.72 13.28 12.23
CA LEU A 222 -2.06 13.02 11.67
C LEU A 222 -3.17 13.18 12.71
N ALA A 223 -2.89 12.87 13.98
CA ALA A 223 -3.84 13.04 15.08
C ALA A 223 -4.21 14.51 15.35
N LEU A 224 -3.38 15.47 14.93
CA LEU A 224 -3.63 16.90 15.06
C LEU A 224 -4.58 17.45 13.99
N LEU A 225 -4.83 16.69 12.93
CA LEU A 225 -5.74 17.10 11.86
C LEU A 225 -7.21 17.03 12.34
N PRO A 226 -8.07 17.95 11.88
CA PRO A 226 -9.48 17.96 12.26
C PRO A 226 -10.21 16.70 11.76
N ALA A 227 -11.42 16.47 12.27
CA ALA A 227 -12.29 15.44 11.72
C ALA A 227 -12.70 15.79 10.27
N ALA A 228 -12.93 14.78 9.44
CA ALA A 228 -13.42 14.95 8.07
C ALA A 228 -14.74 15.72 8.06
N THR A 229 -14.76 16.82 7.30
CA THR A 229 -15.99 17.56 6.99
C THR A 229 -16.52 17.19 5.60
N THR A 230 -15.67 16.57 4.78
CA THR A 230 -16.01 16.09 3.46
C THR A 230 -16.58 14.66 3.55
N PRO A 231 -17.59 14.30 2.74
CA PRO A 231 -18.06 12.92 2.67
C PRO A 231 -16.92 11.92 2.39
N PRO A 232 -16.99 10.70 2.95
CA PRO A 232 -16.01 9.66 2.68
C PRO A 232 -15.94 9.37 1.17
N LEU A 233 -14.80 8.84 0.72
CA LEU A 233 -14.75 8.28 -0.63
C LEU A 233 -15.80 7.17 -0.77
N PRO A 234 -16.45 7.03 -1.94
CA PRO A 234 -17.35 5.92 -2.19
C PRO A 234 -16.62 4.60 -1.92
N GLU A 235 -17.25 3.70 -1.17
CA GLU A 235 -16.73 2.34 -1.06
C GLU A 235 -16.87 1.63 -2.42
N PRO A 236 -15.90 0.79 -2.81
CA PRO A 236 -16.01 -0.03 -4.00
C PRO A 236 -17.30 -0.85 -3.97
N HIS A 237 -18.15 -0.69 -4.97
CA HIS A 237 -19.39 -1.46 -5.08
C HIS A 237 -19.13 -2.72 -5.91
N GLU A 238 -19.71 -3.85 -5.51
CA GLU A 238 -19.66 -5.08 -6.30
C GLU A 238 -20.20 -4.85 -7.72
N LEU A 239 -19.49 -5.30 -8.75
CA LEU A 239 -19.96 -5.16 -10.13
C LEU A 239 -21.14 -6.10 -10.37
N SER A 240 -22.37 -5.56 -10.39
CA SER A 240 -23.57 -6.36 -10.61
C SER A 240 -23.52 -7.06 -11.99
N HIS A 241 -24.14 -8.23 -12.11
CA HIS A 241 -24.23 -8.95 -13.40
C HIS A 241 -24.72 -8.05 -14.56
N PRO A 242 -25.81 -7.27 -14.40
CA PRO A 242 -26.26 -6.34 -15.45
C PRO A 242 -25.26 -5.25 -15.80
N ASP A 243 -24.49 -4.74 -14.84
CA ASP A 243 -23.45 -3.73 -15.08
C ASP A 243 -22.25 -4.35 -15.82
N ARG A 244 -21.86 -5.57 -15.42
CA ARG A 244 -20.81 -6.37 -16.07
C ARG A 244 -21.10 -6.58 -17.54
N GLU A 245 -22.30 -7.05 -17.88
CA GLU A 245 -22.68 -7.27 -19.27
C GLU A 245 -22.73 -5.96 -20.08
N ARG A 246 -23.23 -4.87 -19.47
CA ARG A 246 -23.27 -3.56 -20.11
C ARG A 246 -21.86 -3.07 -20.43
N LEU A 247 -20.93 -3.27 -19.50
CA LEU A 247 -19.54 -2.89 -19.67
C LEU A 247 -18.85 -3.68 -20.78
N ILE A 248 -19.06 -5.01 -20.83
CA ILE A 248 -18.54 -5.86 -21.91
C ILE A 248 -19.11 -5.43 -23.26
N ARG A 249 -20.43 -5.20 -23.37
CA ARG A 249 -21.05 -4.74 -24.62
C ARG A 249 -20.48 -3.41 -25.09
N ASP A 250 -20.29 -2.46 -24.17
CA ASP A 250 -19.72 -1.15 -24.48
C ASP A 250 -18.25 -1.26 -24.96
N PHE A 251 -17.45 -2.10 -24.29
CA PHE A 251 -16.08 -2.41 -24.71
C PHE A 251 -16.03 -3.00 -26.13
N LEU A 252 -16.81 -4.05 -26.40
CA LEU A 252 -16.81 -4.74 -27.69
C LEU A 252 -17.32 -3.85 -28.84
N ALA A 253 -18.23 -2.92 -28.56
CA ALA A 253 -18.68 -1.91 -29.52
C ALA A 253 -17.65 -0.78 -29.75
N GLY A 254 -16.63 -0.68 -28.87
CA GLY A 254 -15.62 0.36 -28.88
C GLY A 254 -14.57 0.23 -30.00
N PRO A 255 -13.93 1.33 -30.40
CA PRO A 255 -12.83 1.32 -31.36
C PRO A 255 -11.59 0.54 -30.89
N GLU A 256 -11.38 0.33 -29.58
CA GLU A 256 -10.26 -0.43 -29.04
C GLU A 256 -10.41 -1.92 -29.35
N ALA A 257 -11.60 -2.48 -29.12
CA ALA A 257 -11.92 -3.84 -29.52
C ALA A 257 -11.78 -4.03 -31.05
N ARG A 258 -12.18 -3.03 -31.86
CA ARG A 258 -11.97 -3.06 -33.32
C ARG A 258 -10.50 -2.98 -33.73
N ARG A 259 -9.71 -2.07 -33.13
CA ARG A 259 -8.26 -1.93 -33.39
C ARG A 259 -7.51 -3.19 -32.98
N GLY A 260 -7.90 -3.77 -31.86
CA GLY A 260 -7.45 -5.09 -31.43
C GLY A 260 -8.06 -6.23 -32.24
N GLY A 261 -8.88 -5.99 -33.28
CA GLY A 261 -9.52 -7.01 -34.12
C GLY A 261 -10.45 -8.00 -33.39
N LEU A 262 -10.86 -7.70 -32.16
CA LEU A 262 -11.76 -8.53 -31.36
C LEU A 262 -13.19 -8.50 -31.91
N GLY A 263 -13.60 -7.38 -32.52
CA GLY A 263 -14.90 -7.25 -33.19
C GLY A 263 -15.04 -8.02 -34.51
N ALA A 264 -13.96 -8.63 -35.01
CA ALA A 264 -13.95 -9.45 -36.22
C ALA A 264 -14.00 -10.96 -35.93
N ILE A 265 -13.99 -11.35 -34.64
CA ILE A 265 -14.11 -12.74 -34.21
C ILE A 265 -15.54 -13.22 -34.51
N GLN A 266 -15.68 -14.37 -35.18
CA GLN A 266 -16.97 -14.91 -35.63
C GLN A 266 -17.18 -16.38 -35.27
N THR A 267 -16.12 -17.12 -34.93
CA THR A 267 -16.24 -18.54 -34.57
C THR A 267 -16.67 -18.68 -33.12
N ASP A 268 -17.49 -19.69 -32.82
CA ASP A 268 -18.03 -19.90 -31.48
C ASP A 268 -16.93 -20.17 -30.44
N ASP A 269 -15.86 -20.87 -30.84
CA ASP A 269 -14.71 -21.18 -29.98
C ASP A 269 -13.93 -19.91 -29.61
N GLU A 270 -13.56 -19.08 -30.60
CA GLU A 270 -12.84 -17.82 -30.33
C GLU A 270 -13.70 -16.82 -29.54
N LEU A 271 -15.03 -16.81 -29.77
CA LEU A 271 -15.95 -16.00 -28.98
C LEU A 271 -15.98 -16.46 -27.52
N SER A 272 -15.96 -17.77 -27.28
CA SER A 272 -15.91 -18.34 -25.94
C SER A 272 -14.63 -17.94 -25.21
N SER A 273 -13.46 -18.07 -25.85
CA SER A 273 -12.18 -17.62 -25.29
C SER A 273 -12.13 -16.12 -25.05
N LEU A 274 -12.69 -15.29 -25.96
CA LEU A 274 -12.79 -13.85 -25.77
C LEU A 274 -13.61 -13.51 -24.51
N HIS A 275 -14.79 -14.11 -24.35
CA HIS A 275 -15.65 -13.88 -23.20
C HIS A 275 -15.02 -14.40 -21.90
N PHE A 276 -14.30 -15.51 -21.95
CA PHE A 276 -13.53 -16.02 -20.83
C PHE A 276 -12.39 -15.07 -20.45
N CYS A 277 -11.57 -14.61 -21.41
CA CYS A 277 -10.52 -13.62 -21.14
C CYS A 277 -11.06 -12.32 -20.51
N LEU A 278 -12.19 -11.82 -21.01
CA LEU A 278 -12.86 -10.66 -20.42
C LEU A 278 -13.38 -10.93 -19.00
N SER A 279 -13.85 -12.15 -18.73
CA SER A 279 -14.22 -12.54 -17.36
C SER A 279 -13.04 -12.45 -16.41
N LEU A 280 -11.87 -12.96 -16.81
CA LEU A 280 -10.67 -12.95 -15.99
C LEU A 280 -10.19 -11.53 -15.67
N ILE A 281 -10.25 -10.61 -16.64
CA ILE A 281 -9.90 -9.19 -16.42
C ILE A 281 -10.82 -8.55 -15.37
N LEU A 282 -12.13 -8.76 -15.49
CA LEU A 282 -13.09 -8.18 -14.56
C LEU A 282 -12.98 -8.81 -13.18
N ASP A 283 -12.80 -10.12 -13.11
CA ASP A 283 -12.66 -10.85 -11.84
C ASP A 283 -11.35 -10.44 -11.12
N HIS A 284 -10.26 -10.21 -11.85
CA HIS A 284 -9.03 -9.63 -11.30
C HIS A 284 -9.26 -8.22 -10.74
N ALA A 285 -9.85 -7.32 -11.54
CA ALA A 285 -10.10 -5.95 -11.09
C ALA A 285 -10.99 -5.88 -9.85
N MET A 286 -11.98 -6.79 -9.74
CA MET A 286 -12.84 -6.91 -8.57
C MET A 286 -12.16 -7.56 -7.37
N SER A 287 -11.02 -8.25 -7.55
CA SER A 287 -10.24 -8.84 -6.47
C SER A 287 -9.28 -7.87 -5.79
N LEU A 288 -9.08 -6.67 -6.36
CA LEU A 288 -8.25 -5.62 -5.78
C LEU A 288 -8.97 -4.93 -4.60
N PRO A 289 -8.23 -4.38 -3.62
CA PRO A 289 -8.82 -3.68 -2.47
C PRO A 289 -9.74 -2.53 -2.87
N ASP A 290 -9.27 -1.69 -3.81
CA ASP A 290 -10.06 -0.64 -4.45
C ASP A 290 -10.57 -1.14 -5.79
N ALA A 291 -11.63 -1.94 -5.73
CA ALA A 291 -12.25 -2.59 -6.88
C ALA A 291 -12.91 -1.58 -7.83
N ASP A 292 -12.32 -1.41 -9.01
CA ASP A 292 -12.90 -0.67 -10.12
C ASP A 292 -12.41 -1.27 -11.44
N PRO A 293 -13.29 -1.85 -12.29
CA PRO A 293 -12.88 -2.46 -13.56
C PRO A 293 -12.29 -1.45 -14.56
N LEU A 294 -12.50 -0.16 -14.37
CA LEU A 294 -11.92 0.92 -15.18
C LEU A 294 -10.63 1.49 -14.57
N ARG A 295 -10.28 1.17 -13.31
CA ARG A 295 -8.99 1.49 -12.70
C ARG A 295 -7.93 0.49 -13.16
N TRP A 296 -7.64 0.54 -14.45
CA TRP A 296 -6.73 -0.38 -15.12
C TRP A 296 -5.47 0.34 -15.57
N SER A 297 -4.37 0.05 -14.89
CA SER A 297 -3.05 0.66 -15.10
C SER A 297 -2.04 -0.34 -15.68
N PRO A 298 -0.84 0.11 -16.08
CA PRO A 298 0.26 -0.78 -16.42
C PRO A 298 0.61 -1.75 -15.27
N ALA A 299 0.58 -1.28 -14.02
CA ALA A 299 0.87 -2.10 -12.85
C ALA A 299 -0.21 -3.17 -12.62
N VAL A 300 -1.50 -2.79 -12.74
CA VAL A 300 -2.63 -3.73 -12.64
C VAL A 300 -2.57 -4.78 -13.74
N ALA A 301 -2.22 -4.40 -14.97
CA ALA A 301 -2.02 -5.34 -16.07
C ALA A 301 -0.86 -6.31 -15.80
N GLY A 302 0.22 -5.84 -15.17
CA GLY A 302 1.33 -6.69 -14.71
C GLY A 302 0.92 -7.67 -13.62
N LEU A 303 0.19 -7.20 -12.60
CA LEU A 303 -0.36 -8.07 -11.55
C LEU A 303 -1.30 -9.13 -12.14
N PHE A 304 -2.04 -8.78 -13.19
CA PHE A 304 -2.92 -9.69 -13.89
C PHE A 304 -2.15 -10.74 -14.69
N LEU A 305 -1.35 -10.31 -15.66
CA LEU A 305 -0.68 -11.17 -16.63
C LEU A 305 0.44 -12.00 -15.99
N LEU A 306 1.19 -11.45 -15.04
CA LEU A 306 2.40 -12.10 -14.54
C LEU A 306 2.20 -12.87 -13.23
N ASP A 307 1.02 -12.76 -12.59
CA ASP A 307 0.79 -13.45 -11.31
C ASP A 307 -0.65 -13.97 -11.16
N TRP A 308 -1.66 -13.09 -11.14
CA TRP A 308 -3.03 -13.46 -10.78
C TRP A 308 -3.60 -14.55 -11.69
N VAL A 309 -3.46 -14.39 -13.01
CA VAL A 309 -4.08 -15.33 -13.97
C VAL A 309 -3.51 -16.73 -13.84
N HIS A 310 -2.20 -16.86 -13.62
CA HIS A 310 -1.54 -18.14 -13.44
C HIS A 310 -1.96 -18.85 -12.15
N ARG A 311 -2.29 -18.10 -11.10
CA ARG A 311 -2.75 -18.65 -9.81
C ARG A 311 -4.24 -18.97 -9.78
N ARG A 312 -5.05 -18.37 -10.65
CA ARG A 312 -6.52 -18.34 -10.56
C ARG A 312 -7.23 -19.00 -11.73
N ALA A 313 -6.59 -19.11 -12.88
CA ALA A 313 -7.19 -19.69 -14.09
C ALA A 313 -6.30 -20.78 -14.69
N VAL A 314 -6.94 -21.77 -15.31
CA VAL A 314 -6.28 -22.67 -16.26
C VAL A 314 -6.65 -22.17 -17.64
N LEU A 315 -5.64 -21.77 -18.41
CA LEU A 315 -5.81 -21.30 -19.78
C LEU A 315 -5.51 -22.47 -20.72
N ASP A 316 -6.38 -22.70 -21.71
CA ASP A 316 -5.98 -23.48 -22.87
C ASP A 316 -5.06 -22.64 -23.80
N MET A 317 -4.68 -23.22 -24.93
CA MET A 317 -3.77 -22.55 -25.87
C MET A 317 -4.43 -21.35 -26.56
N ASP A 318 -5.73 -21.41 -26.82
CA ASP A 318 -6.48 -20.36 -27.51
C ASP A 318 -6.72 -19.18 -26.55
N ASP A 319 -7.08 -19.47 -25.29
CA ASP A 319 -7.18 -18.48 -24.21
C ASP A 319 -5.84 -17.79 -23.98
N ALA A 320 -4.74 -18.54 -23.88
CA ALA A 320 -3.41 -17.99 -23.68
C ALA A 320 -2.96 -17.10 -24.86
N ALA A 321 -3.30 -17.47 -26.09
CA ALA A 321 -3.03 -16.64 -27.27
C ALA A 321 -3.92 -15.37 -27.31
N MET A 322 -5.15 -15.46 -26.82
CA MET A 322 -6.13 -14.37 -26.82
C MET A 322 -5.86 -13.33 -25.72
N LEU A 323 -5.42 -13.76 -24.55
CA LEU A 323 -5.41 -12.94 -23.34
C LEU A 323 -4.57 -11.65 -23.44
N PRO A 324 -3.33 -11.65 -23.97
CA PRO A 324 -2.54 -10.42 -24.08
C PRO A 324 -3.20 -9.38 -24.99
N ARG A 325 -3.82 -9.85 -26.08
CA ARG A 325 -4.54 -9.02 -27.05
C ARG A 325 -5.77 -8.37 -26.44
N VAL A 326 -6.54 -9.12 -25.65
CA VAL A 326 -7.69 -8.61 -24.91
C VAL A 326 -7.24 -7.61 -23.85
N THR A 327 -6.16 -7.91 -23.12
CA THR A 327 -5.60 -7.05 -22.07
C THR A 327 -5.14 -5.70 -22.62
N ARG A 328 -4.45 -5.70 -23.76
CA ARG A 328 -4.04 -4.46 -24.46
C ARG A 328 -5.24 -3.62 -24.90
N ALA A 329 -6.24 -4.24 -25.50
CA ALA A 329 -7.46 -3.55 -25.93
C ALA A 329 -8.25 -2.99 -24.73
N TRP A 330 -8.36 -3.77 -23.65
CA TRP A 330 -9.01 -3.35 -22.41
C TRP A 330 -8.30 -2.16 -21.76
N SER A 331 -6.97 -2.21 -21.69
CA SER A 331 -6.15 -1.13 -21.12
C SER A 331 -6.42 0.21 -21.82
N ALA A 332 -6.43 0.21 -23.16
CA ALA A 332 -6.76 1.40 -23.94
C ALA A 332 -8.22 1.85 -23.72
N TYR A 333 -9.14 0.90 -23.57
CA TYR A 333 -10.56 1.20 -23.36
C TYR A 333 -10.80 1.85 -22.00
N ALA A 334 -10.24 1.28 -20.93
CA ALA A 334 -10.35 1.78 -19.56
C ALA A 334 -9.77 3.19 -19.45
N THR A 335 -8.57 3.40 -19.99
CA THR A 335 -7.89 4.70 -20.04
C THR A 335 -8.74 5.77 -20.71
N ARG A 336 -9.31 5.48 -21.89
CA ARG A 336 -10.21 6.42 -22.57
C ARG A 336 -11.51 6.64 -21.80
N ARG A 337 -12.13 5.59 -21.24
CA ARG A 337 -13.38 5.72 -20.47
C ARG A 337 -13.20 6.61 -19.24
N ARG A 338 -12.02 6.64 -18.65
CA ARG A 338 -11.66 7.54 -17.55
C ARG A 338 -11.15 8.92 -18.00
N GLY A 339 -11.04 9.14 -19.31
CA GLY A 339 -10.60 10.42 -19.87
C GLY A 339 -9.14 10.77 -19.55
N LEU A 340 -8.28 9.75 -19.42
CA LEU A 340 -6.87 9.96 -19.12
C LEU A 340 -6.09 10.47 -20.36
N PRO A 341 -4.91 11.09 -20.19
CA PRO A 341 -4.09 11.60 -21.29
C PRO A 341 -3.68 10.53 -22.30
N GLU A 342 -3.36 10.93 -23.53
CA GLU A 342 -2.93 10.00 -24.59
C GLU A 342 -1.64 9.26 -24.23
N ALA A 343 -0.69 9.93 -23.57
CA ALA A 343 0.52 9.30 -23.06
C ALA A 343 0.23 8.14 -22.08
N ALA A 344 -0.88 8.18 -21.34
CA ALA A 344 -1.29 7.09 -20.47
C ALA A 344 -1.71 5.85 -21.27
N VAL A 345 -2.38 6.05 -22.42
CA VAL A 345 -2.76 4.97 -23.34
C VAL A 345 -1.51 4.35 -23.96
N GLU A 346 -0.57 5.17 -24.39
CA GLU A 346 0.69 4.73 -25.01
C GLU A 346 1.55 3.94 -24.02
N GLN A 347 1.73 4.45 -22.80
CA GLN A 347 2.52 3.78 -21.77
C GLN A 347 1.90 2.44 -21.37
N ALA A 348 0.58 2.39 -21.12
CA ALA A 348 -0.10 1.13 -20.81
C ALA A 348 0.03 0.11 -21.95
N GLY A 349 -0.07 0.56 -23.20
CA GLY A 349 0.17 -0.29 -24.36
C GLY A 349 1.59 -0.85 -24.44
N SER A 350 2.60 -0.01 -24.22
CA SER A 350 4.02 -0.41 -24.26
C SER A 350 4.33 -1.44 -23.17
N VAL A 351 3.93 -1.16 -21.93
CA VAL A 351 4.22 -2.04 -20.79
C VAL A 351 3.53 -3.40 -20.95
N VAL A 352 2.28 -3.44 -21.44
CA VAL A 352 1.61 -4.71 -21.72
C VAL A 352 2.35 -5.51 -22.79
N GLU A 353 2.86 -4.85 -23.84
CA GLU A 353 3.64 -5.51 -24.90
C GLU A 353 4.94 -6.12 -24.35
N GLU A 354 5.64 -5.39 -23.47
CA GLU A 354 6.87 -5.85 -22.81
C GLU A 354 6.65 -7.09 -21.92
N MET A 355 5.41 -7.28 -21.42
CA MET A 355 5.05 -8.40 -20.55
C MET A 355 4.73 -9.70 -21.31
N ILE A 356 4.52 -9.66 -22.63
CA ILE A 356 4.01 -10.80 -23.41
C ILE A 356 4.94 -12.00 -23.35
N ASP A 357 6.25 -11.78 -23.53
CA ASP A 357 7.23 -12.86 -23.53
C ASP A 357 7.31 -13.55 -22.16
N GLU A 358 7.24 -12.77 -21.08
CA GLU A 358 7.26 -13.30 -19.72
C GLU A 358 5.96 -14.03 -19.38
N PHE A 359 4.80 -13.51 -19.80
CA PHE A 359 3.53 -14.21 -19.69
C PHE A 359 3.57 -15.58 -20.41
N ALA A 360 4.09 -15.62 -21.63
CA ALA A 360 4.21 -16.86 -22.40
C ALA A 360 5.15 -17.87 -21.71
N ARG A 361 6.27 -17.38 -21.15
CA ARG A 361 7.19 -18.20 -20.35
C ARG A 361 6.48 -18.79 -19.13
N LEU A 362 5.80 -17.96 -18.33
CA LEU A 362 5.09 -18.39 -17.12
C LEU A 362 3.95 -19.36 -17.41
N TYR A 363 3.22 -19.14 -18.50
CA TYR A 363 2.21 -20.06 -18.99
C TYR A 363 2.81 -21.44 -19.29
N ALA A 364 3.92 -21.48 -20.04
CA ALA A 364 4.58 -22.71 -20.48
C ALA A 364 5.26 -23.45 -19.33
N THR A 365 5.89 -22.75 -18.38
CA THR A 365 6.59 -23.39 -17.25
C THR A 365 5.64 -23.80 -16.12
N GLY A 366 4.51 -23.11 -15.97
CA GLY A 366 3.60 -23.29 -14.85
C GLY A 366 4.17 -22.86 -13.49
N GLU A 367 5.30 -22.14 -13.47
CA GLU A 367 6.04 -21.74 -12.26
C GLU A 367 5.18 -20.98 -11.24
N ARG A 368 4.20 -20.21 -11.70
CA ARG A 368 3.31 -19.38 -10.88
C ARG A 368 1.96 -20.04 -10.57
N ARG A 369 1.73 -21.29 -10.98
CA ARG A 369 0.46 -21.97 -10.73
C ARG A 369 0.25 -22.22 -9.25
N SER A 370 -0.96 -21.98 -8.77
CA SER A 370 -1.35 -22.44 -7.44
C SER A 370 -1.42 -23.98 -7.44
N PRO A 371 -1.32 -24.66 -6.28
CA PRO A 371 -1.47 -26.12 -6.22
C PRO A 371 -2.79 -26.61 -6.83
N ALA A 372 -3.88 -25.89 -6.60
CA ALA A 372 -5.19 -26.21 -7.18
C ALA A 372 -5.17 -26.06 -8.72
N THR A 373 -4.63 -24.96 -9.23
CA THR A 373 -4.51 -24.72 -10.68
C THR A 373 -3.60 -25.75 -11.34
N ALA A 374 -2.51 -26.15 -10.69
CA ALA A 374 -1.61 -27.19 -11.16
C ALA A 374 -2.31 -28.56 -11.27
N ALA A 375 -3.11 -28.92 -10.25
CA ALA A 375 -3.89 -30.16 -10.26
C ALA A 375 -4.94 -30.18 -11.39
N VAL A 376 -5.66 -29.07 -11.61
CA VAL A 376 -6.64 -28.96 -12.72
C VAL A 376 -5.95 -29.01 -14.08
N ALA A 377 -4.82 -28.32 -14.25
CA ALA A 377 -4.05 -28.37 -15.50
C ALA A 377 -3.53 -29.79 -15.78
N GLN A 378 -3.12 -30.52 -14.74
CA GLN A 378 -2.71 -31.92 -14.87
C GLN A 378 -3.88 -32.81 -15.28
N LEU A 379 -5.03 -32.67 -14.62
CA LEU A 379 -6.27 -33.40 -14.94
C LEU A 379 -6.65 -33.23 -16.42
N ILE A 380 -6.62 -31.99 -16.93
CA ILE A 380 -6.89 -31.69 -18.35
C ILE A 380 -5.81 -32.31 -19.26
N SER A 381 -4.52 -32.24 -18.88
CA SER A 381 -3.43 -32.85 -19.67
C SER A 381 -3.53 -34.37 -19.78
N GLU A 382 -4.16 -35.01 -18.80
CA GLU A 382 -4.44 -36.45 -18.78
C GLU A 382 -5.73 -36.82 -19.52
N GLY A 383 -6.39 -35.83 -20.15
CA GLY A 383 -7.59 -36.02 -20.99
C GLY A 383 -8.87 -36.19 -20.20
N VAL A 384 -8.89 -35.80 -18.92
CA VAL A 384 -10.09 -35.83 -18.08
C VAL A 384 -10.89 -34.56 -18.34
N ASP A 385 -12.17 -34.69 -18.66
CA ASP A 385 -13.07 -33.55 -18.86
C ASP A 385 -13.38 -32.90 -17.50
N PRO A 386 -13.02 -31.62 -17.28
CA PRO A 386 -13.31 -30.91 -16.03
C PRO A 386 -14.81 -30.66 -15.80
N ASN A 387 -15.68 -30.92 -16.78
CA ASN A 387 -17.14 -30.87 -16.62
C ASN A 387 -17.76 -32.24 -16.29
N ASP A 388 -16.97 -33.32 -16.30
CA ASP A 388 -17.41 -34.67 -15.92
C ASP A 388 -16.98 -34.98 -14.48
N THR A 389 -17.90 -34.80 -13.54
CA THR A 389 -17.66 -35.03 -12.11
C THR A 389 -17.23 -36.48 -11.81
N ALA A 390 -17.71 -37.46 -12.57
CA ALA A 390 -17.33 -38.86 -12.35
C ALA A 390 -15.89 -39.13 -12.83
N ALA A 391 -15.46 -38.48 -13.91
CA ALA A 391 -14.09 -38.56 -14.39
C ALA A 391 -13.11 -37.85 -13.44
N ILE A 392 -13.52 -36.73 -12.85
CA ILE A 392 -12.75 -36.02 -11.81
C ILE A 392 -12.59 -36.89 -10.56
N ASP A 393 -13.68 -37.47 -10.03
CA ASP A 393 -13.64 -38.29 -8.83
C ASP A 393 -12.75 -39.54 -9.02
N ALA A 394 -12.84 -40.18 -10.19
CA ALA A 394 -11.99 -41.31 -10.54
C ALA A 394 -10.50 -40.93 -10.62
N TRP A 395 -10.19 -39.74 -11.12
CA TRP A 395 -8.83 -39.21 -11.20
C TRP A 395 -8.27 -38.86 -9.82
N ILE A 396 -9.07 -38.21 -8.96
CA ILE A 396 -8.71 -37.88 -7.57
C ILE A 396 -8.42 -39.17 -6.79
N ASP A 397 -9.26 -40.20 -6.95
CA ASP A 397 -9.07 -41.49 -6.30
C ASP A 397 -7.79 -42.20 -6.75
N ALA A 398 -7.45 -42.11 -8.04
CA ALA A 398 -6.22 -42.68 -8.60
C ALA A 398 -4.95 -41.92 -8.17
N ASN A 399 -5.04 -40.60 -7.92
CA ASN A 399 -3.90 -39.73 -7.58
C ASN A 399 -3.83 -39.32 -6.10
N ARG A 400 -4.71 -39.86 -5.24
CA ARG A 400 -4.84 -39.54 -3.81
C ARG A 400 -3.53 -39.66 -3.02
N HIS A 401 -2.66 -40.59 -3.39
CA HIS A 401 -1.36 -40.79 -2.73
C HIS A 401 -0.33 -39.71 -3.08
N ARG A 402 -0.46 -39.04 -4.23
CA ARG A 402 0.45 -37.96 -4.67
C ARG A 402 0.02 -36.58 -4.19
N LEU A 403 -1.28 -36.38 -3.94
CA LEU A 403 -1.83 -35.13 -3.43
C LEU A 403 -1.56 -34.92 -1.92
N ASN A 404 -1.26 -36.00 -1.19
CA ASN A 404 -0.98 -35.97 0.26
C ASN A 404 0.53 -35.91 0.60
N ASP A 405 1.42 -36.06 -0.39
CA ASP A 405 2.87 -36.04 -0.22
C ASP A 405 3.44 -34.70 -0.76
N ASP A 406 3.21 -33.60 -0.04
CA ASP A 406 4.15 -32.47 -0.03
C ASP A 406 4.07 -31.73 1.33
N PRO A 407 5.20 -31.37 1.96
CA PRO A 407 5.24 -30.87 3.33
C PRO A 407 4.80 -29.40 3.38
N SER A 408 4.01 -29.11 4.42
CA SER A 408 3.55 -27.79 4.88
C SER A 408 4.61 -26.71 4.94
#